data_AF-A0A923D7U7-F1
#
_entry.id   AF-A0A923D7U7-F1
#
_cell.length_a   1.000
_cell.length_b   1.000
_cell.length_c   1.000
_cell.angle_alpha   90.00
_cell.angle_beta   90.00
_cell.angle_gamma   90.00
#
_symmetry.space_group_name_H-M   'P 1'
#
loop_
_entity.id
_entity.type
_entity.pdbx_description
1 polymer ?
#
loop_
_entity_poly.entity_id
_entity_poly.type
_entity_poly.pdbx_seq_one_letter_code
_entity_poly.pdbx_strand_id
1 'polypeptide(L)'
;MLQIRLLGILQLSVAGSILPVLPTQKAVGLLGYLAVHSGKELSREHLAELFWPDRPRVNARRSLHTALWQIRSVLKETGLNPDDFLVTTSSTVTWAPQVECWMDVPEFEKAATQASPQMLQNAIDLYRGSFLSNVYEDWCLEERYRLEAYYLRALTKLITHYLSGNRFTRAMETSRLLLKADPLNEIAHRAIMTAHYHLGNRSGAIEQYNDCVRLLRKELNIDPSEETRGLYQSILDERITYTEPVTGSLSPETLEKSLRHQSIASEKHLEDTGLFGREKGISKPDGVVGKGQ
;
A
#
# COMPACT_ATOMS: atom_id res chain seq x y z
N MET A 1 -13.27 -23.88 -3.61
CA MET A 1 -12.01 -23.12 -3.65
C MET A 1 -12.02 -21.99 -2.64
N LEU A 2 -10.96 -21.87 -1.83
CA LEU A 2 -10.76 -20.76 -0.91
C LEU A 2 -10.29 -19.52 -1.67
N GLN A 3 -10.82 -18.35 -1.33
CA GLN A 3 -10.33 -17.07 -1.83
C GLN A 3 -9.86 -16.22 -0.64
N ILE A 4 -8.63 -15.72 -0.72
CA ILE A 4 -8.03 -14.81 0.26
C ILE A 4 -7.79 -13.48 -0.43
N ARG A 5 -8.37 -12.42 0.11
CA ARG A 5 -8.11 -11.06 -0.34
C ARG A 5 -7.34 -10.28 0.73
N LEU A 6 -6.15 -9.82 0.35
CA LEU A 6 -5.19 -9.14 1.20
C LEU A 6 -5.02 -7.66 0.80
N LEU A 7 -5.42 -7.26 -0.41
CA LEU A 7 -5.41 -5.86 -0.86
C LEU A 7 -6.64 -5.15 -0.29
N GLY A 8 -6.43 -4.36 0.77
CA GLY A 8 -7.46 -3.77 1.62
C GLY A 8 -7.58 -4.49 2.97
N ILE A 9 -8.80 -4.60 3.50
CA ILE A 9 -9.07 -5.39 4.71
C ILE A 9 -9.06 -6.87 4.34
N LEU A 10 -8.47 -7.73 5.19
CA LEU A 10 -8.49 -9.19 4.99
C LEU A 10 -9.93 -9.67 4.79
N GLN A 11 -10.16 -10.38 3.70
CA GLN A 11 -11.42 -11.07 3.45
C GLN A 11 -11.15 -12.50 3.00
N LEU A 12 -11.83 -13.44 3.65
CA LEU A 12 -11.83 -14.84 3.26
C LEU A 12 -13.21 -15.19 2.71
N SER A 13 -13.26 -15.97 1.64
CA SER A 13 -14.52 -16.45 1.09
C SER A 13 -14.39 -17.84 0.46
N VAL A 14 -15.45 -18.63 0.55
CA VAL A 14 -15.57 -19.94 -0.10
C VAL A 14 -16.88 -19.97 -0.89
N ALA A 15 -16.82 -20.35 -2.16
CA ALA A 15 -17.99 -20.39 -3.07
C ALA A 15 -18.81 -19.07 -3.06
N GLY A 16 -18.13 -17.93 -2.98
CA GLY A 16 -18.74 -16.60 -2.94
C GLY A 16 -19.28 -16.15 -1.57
N SER A 17 -19.32 -17.03 -0.58
CA SER A 17 -19.75 -16.68 0.78
C SER A 17 -18.58 -16.13 1.60
N ILE A 18 -18.73 -14.91 2.13
CA ILE A 18 -17.73 -14.27 3.00
C ILE A 18 -17.73 -14.97 4.36
N LEU A 19 -16.53 -15.27 4.86
CA LEU A 19 -16.33 -15.95 6.14
C LEU A 19 -16.28 -14.97 7.32
N PRO A 20 -16.48 -15.47 8.55
CA PRO A 20 -16.23 -14.70 9.76
C PRO A 20 -14.80 -14.14 9.79
N VAL A 21 -14.68 -12.92 10.31
CA VAL A 21 -13.38 -12.28 10.53
C VAL A 21 -12.63 -13.05 11.61
N LEU A 22 -11.31 -13.23 11.42
CA LEU A 22 -10.46 -13.83 12.45
C LEU A 22 -10.58 -13.02 13.76
N PRO A 23 -10.68 -13.68 14.94
CA PRO A 23 -11.02 -12.99 16.18
C PRO A 23 -10.01 -11.94 16.65
N THR A 24 -8.76 -12.01 16.18
CA THR A 24 -7.69 -11.11 16.62
C THR A 24 -6.91 -10.55 15.44
N GLN A 25 -6.44 -9.30 15.56
CA GLN A 25 -5.56 -8.68 14.57
C GLN A 25 -4.26 -9.46 14.37
N LYS A 26 -3.73 -10.08 15.43
CA LYS A 26 -2.55 -10.95 15.33
C LYS A 26 -2.81 -12.20 14.49
N ALA A 27 -4.01 -12.80 14.57
CA ALA A 27 -4.37 -13.91 13.68
C ALA A 27 -4.56 -13.45 12.23
N VAL A 28 -5.17 -12.27 12.00
CA VAL A 28 -5.27 -11.64 10.67
C VAL A 28 -3.88 -11.43 10.06
N GLY A 29 -2.98 -10.79 10.80
CA GLY A 29 -1.60 -10.56 10.38
C GLY A 29 -0.85 -11.87 10.14
N LEU A 30 -0.99 -12.85 11.04
CA LEU A 30 -0.35 -14.16 10.86
C LEU A 30 -0.82 -14.87 9.59
N LEU A 31 -2.13 -14.92 9.33
CA LEU A 31 -2.64 -15.53 8.10
C LEU A 31 -2.12 -14.81 6.85
N GLY A 32 -2.12 -13.47 6.87
CA GLY A 32 -1.57 -12.70 5.76
C GLY A 32 -0.08 -12.94 5.52
N TYR A 33 0.71 -13.02 6.58
CA TYR A 33 2.14 -13.34 6.49
C TYR A 33 2.38 -14.73 5.91
N LEU A 34 1.64 -15.73 6.41
CA LEU A 34 1.71 -17.10 5.90
C LEU A 34 1.30 -17.19 4.43
N ALA A 35 0.25 -16.46 4.02
CA ALA A 35 -0.26 -16.45 2.65
C ALA A 35 0.74 -15.84 1.66
N VAL A 36 1.36 -14.70 2.00
CA VAL A 36 2.41 -14.07 1.17
C VAL A 36 3.66 -14.96 1.06
N HIS A 37 3.95 -15.73 2.11
CA HIS A 37 5.07 -16.68 2.16
C HIS A 37 4.63 -18.11 1.83
N SER A 38 3.58 -18.29 1.04
CA SER A 38 3.06 -19.60 0.63
C SER A 38 4.17 -20.51 0.09
N GLY A 39 4.18 -21.76 0.54
CA GLY A 39 5.20 -22.75 0.19
C GLY A 39 6.51 -22.67 0.98
N LYS A 40 6.75 -21.62 1.78
CA LYS A 40 7.94 -21.52 2.63
C LYS A 40 7.70 -22.13 4.01
N GLU A 41 8.66 -22.89 4.51
CA GLU A 41 8.66 -23.35 5.90
C GLU A 41 9.10 -22.22 6.83
N LEU A 42 8.18 -21.74 7.66
CA LEU A 42 8.44 -20.65 8.59
C LEU A 42 8.63 -21.20 10.00
N SER A 43 9.73 -20.81 10.65
CA SER A 43 10.01 -21.23 12.03
C SER A 43 8.94 -20.69 12.99
N ARG A 44 8.45 -21.55 13.88
CA ARG A 44 7.55 -21.17 14.97
C ARG A 44 8.19 -20.19 15.94
N GLU A 45 9.51 -20.27 16.11
CA GLU A 45 10.26 -19.32 16.95
C GLU A 45 10.28 -17.94 16.30
N HIS A 46 10.64 -17.89 15.02
CA HIS A 46 10.61 -16.65 14.23
C HIS A 46 9.22 -16.01 14.23
N LEU A 47 8.17 -16.77 13.94
CA LEU A 47 6.80 -16.26 13.96
C LEU A 47 6.37 -15.78 15.35
N ALA A 48 6.80 -16.46 16.41
CA ALA A 48 6.48 -16.04 17.77
C ALA A 48 7.18 -14.72 18.14
N GLU A 49 8.46 -14.57 17.79
CA GLU A 49 9.25 -13.36 18.03
C GLU A 49 8.75 -12.19 17.16
N LEU A 50 8.39 -12.44 15.90
CA LEU A 50 7.86 -11.43 14.97
C LEU A 50 6.52 -10.85 15.45
N PHE A 51 5.57 -11.70 15.84
CA PHE A 51 4.22 -11.25 16.19
C PHE A 51 4.04 -10.90 17.67
N TRP A 52 4.90 -11.40 18.57
CA TRP A 52 4.82 -11.11 20.01
C TRP A 52 6.21 -10.81 20.61
N PRO A 53 6.90 -9.77 20.12
CA PRO A 53 8.28 -9.45 20.54
C PRO A 53 8.39 -9.14 22.04
N ASP A 54 7.37 -8.50 22.61
CA ASP A 54 7.37 -8.05 24.01
C ASP A 54 7.01 -9.15 25.02
N ARG A 55 6.85 -10.40 24.57
CA ARG A 55 6.42 -11.51 25.43
C ARG A 55 7.58 -12.47 25.70
N PRO A 56 7.67 -13.02 26.92
CA PRO A 56 8.57 -14.14 27.18
C PRO A 56 8.32 -15.28 26.19
N ARG A 57 9.39 -15.94 25.71
CA ARG A 57 9.33 -16.96 24.64
C ARG A 57 8.23 -18.02 24.82
N VAL A 58 8.03 -18.52 26.03
CA VAL A 58 7.00 -19.52 26.34
C VAL A 58 5.58 -18.96 26.09
N ASN A 59 5.34 -17.70 26.47
CA ASN A 59 4.07 -17.03 26.28
C ASN A 59 3.85 -16.67 24.80
N ALA A 60 4.89 -16.22 24.09
CA ALA A 60 4.83 -15.94 22.65
C ALA A 60 4.45 -17.21 21.86
N ARG A 61 5.06 -18.37 22.16
CA ARG A 61 4.72 -19.64 21.54
C ARG A 61 3.27 -20.09 21.83
N ARG A 62 2.77 -19.85 23.05
CA ARG A 62 1.35 -20.10 23.39
C ARG A 62 0.43 -19.21 22.58
N SER A 63 0.75 -17.92 22.45
CA SER A 63 -0.01 -16.98 21.61
C SER A 63 -0.01 -17.38 20.14
N LEU A 64 1.13 -17.83 19.59
CA LEU A 64 1.21 -18.39 18.25
C LEU A 64 0.30 -19.61 18.09
N HIS A 65 0.33 -20.55 19.04
CA HIS A 65 -0.57 -21.70 19.02
C HIS A 65 -2.04 -21.29 19.00
N THR A 66 -2.44 -20.33 19.84
CA THR A 66 -3.82 -19.81 19.85
C THR A 66 -4.20 -19.15 18.53
N ALA A 67 -3.32 -18.35 17.92
CA ALA A 67 -3.58 -17.72 16.63
C ALA A 67 -3.73 -18.76 15.50
N LEU A 68 -2.84 -19.77 15.45
CA LEU A 68 -2.96 -20.88 14.51
C LEU A 68 -4.26 -21.68 14.71
N TRP A 69 -4.66 -21.91 15.96
CA TRP A 69 -5.93 -22.55 16.27
C TRP A 69 -7.12 -21.72 15.78
N GLN A 70 -7.11 -20.40 15.97
CA GLN A 70 -8.15 -19.50 15.45
C GLN A 70 -8.27 -19.58 13.92
N ILE A 71 -7.14 -19.57 13.21
CA ILE A 71 -7.12 -19.70 11.74
C ILE A 71 -7.70 -21.06 11.33
N ARG A 72 -7.28 -22.15 11.99
CA ARG A 72 -7.82 -23.50 11.73
C ARG A 72 -9.32 -23.58 11.97
N SER A 73 -9.83 -22.97 13.04
CA SER A 73 -11.26 -22.97 13.36
C SER A 73 -12.08 -22.27 12.26
N VAL A 74 -11.65 -21.09 11.81
CA VAL A 74 -12.32 -20.36 10.72
C VAL A 74 -12.29 -21.16 9.42
N LEU A 75 -11.16 -21.80 9.08
CA LEU A 75 -11.09 -22.67 7.90
C LEU A 75 -12.04 -23.88 8.02
N LYS A 76 -12.15 -24.48 9.21
CA LYS A 76 -13.04 -25.62 9.43
C LYS A 76 -14.53 -25.26 9.31
N GLU A 77 -14.92 -24.07 9.75
CA GLU A 77 -16.30 -23.56 9.60
C GLU A 77 -16.75 -23.47 8.15
N THR A 78 -15.81 -23.41 7.20
CA THR A 78 -16.11 -23.38 5.76
C THR A 78 -16.40 -24.73 5.13
N GLY A 79 -16.25 -25.82 5.88
CA GLY A 79 -16.27 -27.18 5.35
C GLY A 79 -14.96 -27.61 4.67
N LEU A 80 -13.93 -26.75 4.65
CA LEU A 80 -12.57 -27.11 4.23
C LEU A 80 -11.83 -27.84 5.36
N ASN A 81 -10.91 -28.72 4.99
CA ASN A 81 -9.99 -29.33 5.94
C ASN A 81 -8.80 -28.39 6.20
N PRO A 82 -8.61 -27.85 7.42
CA PRO A 82 -7.52 -26.91 7.68
C PRO A 82 -6.12 -27.50 7.48
N ASP A 83 -5.97 -28.82 7.62
CA ASP A 83 -4.69 -29.52 7.43
C ASP A 83 -4.22 -29.52 5.97
N ASP A 84 -5.14 -29.30 5.02
CA ASP A 84 -4.79 -29.14 3.61
C ASP A 84 -4.02 -27.82 3.42
N PHE A 85 -4.40 -26.77 4.15
CA PHE A 85 -3.87 -25.40 3.99
C PHE A 85 -2.70 -25.10 4.94
N LEU A 86 -2.78 -25.57 6.18
CA LEU A 86 -1.81 -25.29 7.24
C LEU A 86 -1.07 -26.56 7.63
N VAL A 87 0.12 -26.74 7.05
CA VAL A 87 1.03 -27.83 7.42
C VAL A 87 1.87 -27.35 8.59
N THR A 88 1.74 -28.02 9.74
CA THR A 88 2.46 -27.65 10.97
C THR A 88 3.27 -28.82 11.48
N THR A 89 4.55 -28.58 11.79
CA THR A 89 5.42 -29.51 12.50
C THR A 89 5.67 -29.01 13.93
N SER A 90 6.56 -29.70 14.66
CA SER A 90 7.00 -29.24 15.98
C SER A 90 7.77 -27.91 15.93
N SER A 91 8.40 -27.58 14.81
CA SER A 91 9.28 -26.41 14.65
C SER A 91 8.84 -25.43 13.57
N THR A 92 8.02 -25.84 12.61
CA THR A 92 7.65 -25.02 11.44
C THR A 92 6.14 -24.92 11.20
N VAL A 93 5.76 -23.89 10.47
CA VAL A 93 4.43 -23.66 9.92
C VAL A 93 4.58 -23.30 8.45
N THR A 94 3.78 -23.93 7.60
CA THR A 94 3.79 -23.69 6.15
C THR A 94 2.35 -23.53 5.67
N TRP A 95 2.12 -22.48 4.88
CA TRP A 95 0.91 -22.41 4.06
C TRP A 95 1.13 -23.27 2.81
N ALA A 96 0.32 -24.31 2.64
CA ALA A 96 0.52 -25.32 1.62
C ALA A 96 0.37 -24.72 0.20
N PRO A 97 1.36 -24.89 -0.69
CA PRO A 97 1.30 -24.30 -2.04
C PRO A 97 0.42 -25.12 -2.99
N GLN A 98 0.10 -26.37 -2.63
CA GLN A 98 -0.56 -27.35 -3.50
C GLN A 98 -2.10 -27.21 -3.52
N VAL A 99 -2.67 -26.40 -2.62
CA VAL A 99 -4.13 -26.30 -2.48
C VAL A 99 -4.67 -25.28 -3.46
N GLU A 100 -5.85 -25.58 -4.04
CA GLU A 100 -6.64 -24.61 -4.78
C GLU A 100 -7.09 -23.46 -3.85
N CYS A 101 -6.22 -22.46 -3.74
CA CYS A 101 -6.42 -21.24 -3.01
C CYS A 101 -6.12 -20.07 -3.95
N TRP A 102 -7.12 -19.26 -4.21
CA TRP A 102 -6.96 -18.04 -4.97
C TRP A 102 -6.57 -16.90 -4.02
N MET A 103 -5.55 -16.12 -4.39
CA MET A 103 -5.08 -14.97 -3.63
C MET A 103 -5.00 -13.75 -4.55
N ASP A 104 -5.47 -12.60 -4.08
CA ASP A 104 -5.46 -11.37 -4.89
C ASP A 104 -4.06 -10.81 -5.14
N VAL A 105 -3.13 -10.93 -4.18
CA VAL A 105 -1.76 -10.40 -4.31
C VAL A 105 -0.98 -11.00 -5.50
N PRO A 106 -0.84 -12.32 -5.65
CA PRO A 106 -0.15 -12.89 -6.81
C PRO A 106 -0.82 -12.55 -8.14
N GLU A 107 -2.16 -12.54 -8.19
CA GLU A 107 -2.91 -12.19 -9.39
C GLU A 107 -2.73 -10.71 -9.76
N PHE A 108 -2.72 -9.84 -8.75
CA PHE A 108 -2.44 -8.41 -8.90
C PHE A 108 -1.04 -8.18 -9.47
N GLU A 109 -0.01 -8.81 -8.91
CA GLU A 109 1.38 -8.67 -9.38
C GLU A 109 1.54 -9.17 -10.81
N LYS A 110 0.99 -10.35 -11.09
CA LYS A 110 0.98 -10.94 -12.42
C LYS A 110 0.31 -10.02 -13.43
N ALA A 111 -0.79 -9.37 -13.05
CA ALA A 111 -1.53 -8.46 -13.91
C ALA A 111 -0.81 -7.10 -14.08
N ALA A 112 -0.26 -6.53 -13.01
CA ALA A 112 0.44 -5.23 -12.98
C ALA A 112 1.77 -5.23 -13.74
N THR A 113 2.38 -6.40 -13.96
CA THR A 113 3.61 -6.56 -14.73
C THR A 113 3.38 -6.62 -16.24
N GLN A 114 2.15 -6.89 -16.70
CA GLN A 114 1.83 -6.95 -18.11
C GLN A 114 1.79 -5.56 -18.77
N ALA A 115 1.87 -5.53 -20.09
CA ALA A 115 1.65 -4.32 -20.90
C ALA A 115 0.20 -4.20 -21.42
N SER A 116 -0.58 -5.28 -21.36
CA SER A 116 -1.96 -5.28 -21.85
C SER A 116 -2.86 -4.35 -21.03
N PRO A 117 -3.62 -3.43 -21.64
CA PRO A 117 -4.53 -2.54 -20.94
C PRO A 117 -5.58 -3.28 -20.12
N GLN A 118 -6.03 -4.43 -20.61
CA GLN A 118 -7.01 -5.27 -19.90
C GLN A 118 -6.41 -5.87 -18.64
N MET A 119 -5.14 -6.29 -18.69
CA MET A 119 -4.42 -6.81 -17.52
C MET A 119 -4.12 -5.69 -16.53
N LEU A 120 -3.72 -4.51 -16.99
CA LEU A 120 -3.50 -3.35 -16.14
C LEU A 120 -4.79 -2.92 -15.42
N GLN A 121 -5.93 -2.91 -16.14
CA GLN A 121 -7.23 -2.63 -15.52
C GLN A 121 -7.58 -3.69 -14.46
N ASN A 122 -7.39 -4.98 -14.77
CA ASN A 122 -7.61 -6.04 -13.80
C ASN A 122 -6.75 -5.88 -12.53
N ALA A 123 -5.48 -5.46 -12.67
CA ALA A 123 -4.63 -5.16 -11.52
C ALA A 123 -5.22 -4.01 -10.67
N ILE A 124 -5.67 -2.94 -11.31
CA ILE A 124 -6.29 -1.80 -10.61
C ILE A 124 -7.56 -2.23 -9.87
N ASP A 125 -8.39 -3.08 -10.48
CA ASP A 125 -9.64 -3.57 -9.89
C ASP A 125 -9.39 -4.52 -8.69
N LEU A 126 -8.29 -5.28 -8.71
CA LEU A 126 -7.86 -6.11 -7.57
C LEU A 126 -7.33 -5.26 -6.40
N TYR A 127 -6.73 -4.10 -6.68
CA TYR A 127 -6.18 -3.21 -5.65
C TYR A 127 -7.27 -2.35 -5.00
N ARG A 128 -7.91 -2.90 -3.97
CA ARG A 128 -9.03 -2.24 -3.25
C ARG A 128 -8.56 -1.31 -2.11
N GLY A 129 -7.27 -1.35 -1.79
CA GLY A 129 -6.65 -0.56 -0.73
C GLY A 129 -5.30 -1.13 -0.33
N SER A 130 -4.65 -0.46 0.62
CA SER A 130 -3.35 -0.88 1.16
C SER A 130 -3.41 -2.31 1.70
N PHE A 131 -2.33 -3.07 1.49
CA PHE A 131 -2.21 -4.45 1.94
C PHE A 131 -2.46 -4.57 3.45
N LEU A 132 -3.41 -5.44 3.83
CA LEU A 132 -3.88 -5.63 5.20
C LEU A 132 -4.10 -4.30 5.93
N SER A 133 -4.87 -3.40 5.33
CA SER A 133 -5.02 -2.00 5.78
C SER A 133 -5.40 -1.79 7.26
N ASN A 134 -5.95 -2.80 7.93
CA ASN A 134 -6.33 -2.76 9.35
C ASN A 134 -5.32 -3.45 10.30
N VAL A 135 -4.21 -3.95 9.78
CA VAL A 135 -3.14 -4.61 10.52
C VAL A 135 -1.98 -3.64 10.72
N TYR A 136 -1.47 -3.53 11.95
CA TYR A 136 -0.41 -2.59 12.32
C TYR A 136 0.83 -3.35 12.78
N GLU A 137 1.35 -4.22 11.90
CA GLU A 137 2.60 -4.95 12.10
C GLU A 137 3.66 -4.37 11.17
N ASP A 138 4.89 -4.20 11.65
CA ASP A 138 5.96 -3.52 10.90
C ASP A 138 6.29 -4.22 9.57
N TRP A 139 6.23 -5.55 9.53
CA TRP A 139 6.47 -6.32 8.31
C TRP A 139 5.46 -5.99 7.19
N CYS A 140 4.27 -5.49 7.51
CA CYS A 140 3.30 -5.07 6.49
C CYS A 140 3.77 -3.84 5.73
N LEU A 141 4.64 -2.99 6.30
CA LEU A 141 5.09 -1.76 5.65
C LEU A 141 5.86 -2.05 4.36
N GLU A 142 6.79 -3.01 4.41
CA GLU A 142 7.57 -3.42 3.23
C GLU A 142 6.66 -3.92 2.11
N GLU A 143 5.70 -4.79 2.43
CA GLU A 143 4.72 -5.30 1.45
C GLU A 143 3.81 -4.19 0.91
N ARG A 144 3.39 -3.24 1.75
CA ARG A 144 2.58 -2.10 1.31
C ARG A 144 3.33 -1.23 0.31
N TYR A 145 4.56 -0.83 0.63
CA TYR A 145 5.38 -0.02 -0.28
C TYR A 145 5.63 -0.74 -1.60
N ARG A 146 5.97 -2.03 -1.53
CA ARG A 146 6.21 -2.86 -2.71
C ARG A 146 4.97 -2.93 -3.61
N LEU A 147 3.81 -3.27 -3.05
CA LEU A 147 2.56 -3.42 -3.80
C LEU A 147 2.00 -2.09 -4.31
N GLU A 148 2.16 -1.01 -3.54
CA GLU A 148 1.82 0.35 -3.98
C GLU A 148 2.66 0.77 -5.19
N ALA A 149 3.96 0.48 -5.20
CA ALA A 149 4.80 0.76 -6.37
C ALA A 149 4.31 0.04 -7.64
N TYR A 150 3.85 -1.21 -7.53
CA TYR A 150 3.21 -1.91 -8.65
C TYR A 150 1.92 -1.20 -9.09
N TYR A 151 1.10 -0.76 -8.14
CA TYR A 151 -0.17 -0.08 -8.40
C TYR A 151 0.03 1.25 -9.13
N LEU A 152 0.90 2.12 -8.62
CA LEU A 152 1.22 3.42 -9.22
C LEU A 152 1.78 3.26 -10.65
N ARG A 153 2.64 2.26 -10.85
CA ARG A 153 3.18 1.93 -12.18
C ARG A 153 2.09 1.43 -13.13
N ALA A 154 1.18 0.58 -12.67
CA ALA A 154 0.08 0.07 -13.48
C ALA A 154 -0.87 1.20 -13.91
N LEU A 155 -1.22 2.10 -12.98
CA LEU A 155 -1.98 3.32 -13.27
C LEU A 155 -1.29 4.18 -14.33
N THR A 156 0.00 4.47 -14.15
CA THR A 156 0.79 5.29 -15.09
C THR A 156 0.78 4.70 -16.50
N LYS A 157 1.04 3.39 -16.64
CA LYS A 157 1.02 2.70 -17.94
C LYS A 157 -0.37 2.75 -18.59
N LEU A 158 -1.43 2.56 -17.79
CA LEU A 158 -2.79 2.56 -18.30
C LEU A 158 -3.23 3.96 -18.75
N ILE A 159 -2.82 5.00 -18.03
CA ILE A 159 -3.01 6.41 -18.44
C ILE A 159 -2.36 6.65 -19.80
N THR A 160 -1.10 6.24 -19.98
CA THR A 160 -0.40 6.38 -21.28
C THR A 160 -1.17 5.68 -22.39
N HIS A 161 -1.64 4.45 -22.16
CA HIS A 161 -2.40 3.72 -23.17
C HIS A 161 -3.71 4.43 -23.54
N TYR A 162 -4.45 4.94 -22.54
CA TYR A 162 -5.68 5.67 -22.81
C TYR A 162 -5.45 7.00 -23.52
N LEU A 163 -4.40 7.73 -23.20
CA LEU A 163 -4.03 8.94 -23.92
C LEU A 163 -3.67 8.63 -25.39
N SER A 164 -2.82 7.63 -25.63
CA SER A 164 -2.46 7.24 -27.01
C SER A 164 -3.65 6.72 -27.83
N GLY A 165 -4.64 6.13 -27.16
CA GLY A 165 -5.86 5.65 -27.79
C GLY A 165 -6.97 6.69 -27.89
N ASN A 166 -6.71 7.97 -27.60
CA ASN A 166 -7.70 9.06 -27.55
C ASN A 166 -8.90 8.77 -26.61
N ARG A 167 -8.69 7.96 -25.56
CA ARG A 167 -9.67 7.59 -24.54
C ARG A 167 -9.58 8.56 -23.36
N PHE A 168 -9.74 9.85 -23.62
CA PHE A 168 -9.46 10.94 -22.67
C PHE A 168 -10.27 10.83 -21.36
N THR A 169 -11.55 10.47 -21.41
CA THR A 169 -12.37 10.29 -20.20
C THR A 169 -11.78 9.22 -19.27
N ARG A 170 -11.37 8.08 -19.84
CA ARG A 170 -10.74 7.00 -19.04
C ARG A 170 -9.36 7.41 -18.52
N ALA A 171 -8.56 8.10 -19.34
CA ALA A 171 -7.27 8.63 -18.89
C ALA A 171 -7.44 9.55 -17.67
N MET A 172 -8.44 10.43 -17.70
CA MET A 172 -8.76 11.33 -16.59
C MET A 172 -9.23 10.58 -15.34
N GLU A 173 -10.11 9.58 -15.48
CA GLU A 173 -10.55 8.72 -14.36
C GLU A 173 -9.37 7.98 -13.71
N THR A 174 -8.53 7.33 -14.51
CA THR A 174 -7.33 6.63 -14.02
C THR A 174 -6.31 7.60 -13.39
N SER A 175 -6.15 8.79 -13.95
CA SER A 175 -5.24 9.81 -13.39
C SER A 175 -5.72 10.33 -12.04
N ARG A 176 -7.04 10.43 -11.82
CA ARG A 176 -7.58 10.78 -10.49
C ARG A 176 -7.32 9.70 -9.45
N LEU A 177 -7.34 8.42 -9.83
CA LEU A 177 -6.91 7.34 -8.93
C LEU A 177 -5.43 7.50 -8.56
N LEU A 178 -4.59 7.84 -9.55
CA LEU A 178 -3.16 8.10 -9.30
C LEU A 178 -2.96 9.29 -8.36
N LEU A 179 -3.65 10.42 -8.57
CA LEU A 179 -3.57 11.58 -7.67
C LEU A 179 -4.11 11.33 -6.26
N LYS A 180 -5.01 10.35 -6.09
CA LYS A 180 -5.46 9.96 -4.76
C LYS A 180 -4.37 9.25 -3.95
N ALA A 181 -3.52 8.48 -4.64
CA ALA A 181 -2.42 7.76 -4.01
C ALA A 181 -1.13 8.61 -3.93
N ASP A 182 -0.86 9.39 -4.97
CA ASP A 182 0.28 10.30 -5.06
C ASP A 182 -0.18 11.69 -5.56
N PRO A 183 -0.62 12.59 -4.65
CA PRO A 183 -1.15 13.90 -5.03
C PRO A 183 -0.16 14.80 -5.76
N LEU A 184 1.15 14.60 -5.54
CA LEU A 184 2.22 15.39 -6.14
C LEU A 184 2.66 14.86 -7.51
N ASN A 185 1.98 13.83 -8.02
CA ASN A 185 2.33 13.19 -9.29
C ASN A 185 2.05 14.08 -10.50
N GLU A 186 3.07 14.79 -10.98
CA GLU A 186 2.93 15.70 -12.13
C GLU A 186 2.51 14.98 -13.43
N ILE A 187 2.83 13.69 -13.61
CA ILE A 187 2.39 12.92 -14.79
C ILE A 187 0.86 12.81 -14.80
N ALA A 188 0.25 12.52 -13.66
CA ALA A 188 -1.20 12.45 -13.52
C ALA A 188 -1.86 13.81 -13.73
N HIS A 189 -1.28 14.89 -13.18
CA HIS A 189 -1.76 16.26 -13.43
C HIS A 189 -1.74 16.59 -14.92
N ARG A 190 -0.61 16.34 -15.60
CA ARG A 190 -0.49 16.56 -17.06
C ARG A 190 -1.49 15.72 -17.85
N ALA A 191 -1.71 14.46 -17.49
CA ALA A 191 -2.68 13.60 -18.17
C ALA A 191 -4.11 14.14 -18.05
N ILE A 192 -4.50 14.69 -16.90
CA ILE A 192 -5.80 15.34 -16.70
C ILE A 192 -5.88 16.63 -17.53
N MET A 193 -4.83 17.45 -17.54
CA MET A 193 -4.74 18.65 -18.37
C MET A 193 -4.94 18.33 -19.87
N THR A 194 -4.21 17.33 -20.38
CA THR A 194 -4.33 16.85 -21.76
C THR A 194 -5.74 16.35 -22.05
N ALA A 195 -6.33 15.54 -21.15
CA ALA A 195 -7.68 15.03 -21.32
C ALA A 195 -8.73 16.16 -21.37
N HIS A 196 -8.64 17.15 -20.48
CA HIS A 196 -9.51 18.32 -20.49
C HIS A 196 -9.44 19.09 -21.80
N TYR A 197 -8.23 19.35 -22.30
CA TYR A 197 -8.03 20.05 -23.57
C TYR A 197 -8.69 19.34 -24.74
N HIS A 198 -8.44 18.04 -24.90
CA HIS A 198 -9.01 17.27 -26.03
C HIS A 198 -10.52 17.05 -25.92
N LEU A 199 -11.10 17.18 -24.72
CA LEU A 199 -12.54 17.19 -24.50
C LEU A 199 -13.17 18.58 -24.69
N GLY A 200 -12.40 19.58 -25.15
CA GLY A 200 -12.88 20.95 -25.35
C GLY A 200 -13.05 21.78 -24.07
N ASN A 201 -12.58 21.27 -22.93
CA ASN A 201 -12.67 21.93 -21.63
C ASN A 201 -11.34 22.61 -21.28
N ARG A 202 -11.01 23.70 -22.00
CA ARG A 202 -9.76 24.45 -21.78
C ARG A 202 -9.65 25.04 -20.37
N SER A 203 -10.75 25.54 -19.80
CA SER A 203 -10.75 26.07 -18.43
C SER A 203 -10.37 25.00 -17.41
N GLY A 204 -10.89 23.78 -17.53
CA GLY A 204 -10.54 22.67 -16.66
C GLY A 204 -9.05 22.28 -16.76
N ALA A 205 -8.45 22.38 -17.94
CA ALA A 205 -7.01 22.12 -18.10
C ALA A 205 -6.14 23.18 -17.39
N ILE A 206 -6.55 24.46 -17.46
CA ILE A 206 -5.88 25.56 -16.78
C ILE A 206 -6.05 25.45 -15.25
N GLU A 207 -7.24 25.13 -14.78
CA GLU A 207 -7.53 24.89 -13.36
C GLU A 207 -6.65 23.76 -12.80
N GLN A 208 -6.56 22.63 -13.51
CA GLN A 208 -5.72 21.50 -13.09
C GLN A 208 -4.24 21.89 -12.95
N TYR A 209 -3.70 22.70 -13.87
CA TYR A 209 -2.33 23.21 -13.76
C TYR A 209 -2.14 24.05 -12.50
N ASN A 210 -3.08 24.97 -12.23
CA ASN A 210 -3.01 25.83 -11.05
C ASN A 210 -3.11 25.02 -9.75
N ASP A 211 -3.90 23.95 -9.74
CA ASP A 211 -3.98 23.01 -8.62
C ASP A 211 -2.65 22.30 -8.39
N CYS A 212 -2.01 21.81 -9.45
CA CYS A 212 -0.67 21.22 -9.40
C CYS A 212 0.35 22.21 -8.81
N VAL A 213 0.44 23.43 -9.36
CA VAL A 213 1.34 24.50 -8.86
C VAL A 213 1.11 24.78 -7.38
N ARG A 214 -0.15 24.96 -6.99
CA ARG A 214 -0.51 25.27 -5.61
C ARG A 214 -0.08 24.16 -4.65
N LEU A 215 -0.28 22.91 -5.05
CA LEU A 215 0.06 21.76 -4.23
C LEU A 215 1.58 21.56 -4.11
N LEU A 216 2.33 21.62 -5.22
CA LEU A 216 3.79 21.51 -5.22
C LEU A 216 4.46 22.62 -4.37
N ARG A 217 3.98 23.85 -4.49
CA ARG A 217 4.48 24.95 -3.65
C ARG A 217 4.15 24.76 -2.18
N LYS A 218 2.94 24.28 -1.86
CA LYS A 218 2.50 24.08 -0.48
C LYS A 218 3.29 22.96 0.21
N GLU A 219 3.46 21.81 -0.46
CA GLU A 219 4.03 20.62 0.18
C GLU A 219 5.56 20.52 0.04
N LEU A 220 6.13 21.05 -1.05
CA LEU A 220 7.56 20.91 -1.37
C LEU A 220 8.28 22.25 -1.59
N ASN A 221 7.56 23.38 -1.66
CA ASN A 221 8.11 24.69 -2.00
C ASN A 221 8.92 24.70 -3.30
N ILE A 222 8.45 23.96 -4.31
CA ILE A 222 9.03 23.91 -5.65
C ILE A 222 8.01 24.38 -6.70
N ASP A 223 8.52 24.81 -7.85
CA ASP A 223 7.71 25.04 -9.05
C ASP A 223 7.53 23.74 -9.86
N PRO A 224 6.49 23.65 -10.73
CA PRO A 224 6.30 22.50 -11.59
C PRO A 224 7.45 22.27 -12.56
N SER A 225 7.58 21.02 -13.01
CA SER A 225 8.55 20.61 -14.01
C SER A 225 8.40 21.38 -15.32
N GLU A 226 9.48 21.45 -16.11
CA GLU A 226 9.47 22.11 -17.42
C GLU A 226 8.43 21.49 -18.36
N GLU A 227 8.22 20.17 -18.30
CA GLU A 227 7.19 19.47 -19.08
C GLU A 227 5.79 19.92 -18.70
N THR A 228 5.52 20.13 -17.40
CA THR A 228 4.22 20.61 -16.91
C THR A 228 3.98 22.06 -17.35
N ARG A 229 4.98 22.91 -17.25
CA ARG A 229 4.92 24.31 -17.72
C ARG A 229 4.78 24.40 -19.24
N GLY A 230 5.51 23.57 -19.98
CA GLY A 230 5.44 23.50 -21.44
C GLY A 230 4.07 23.05 -21.96
N LEU A 231 3.44 22.06 -21.30
CA LEU A 231 2.08 21.66 -21.62
C LEU A 231 1.08 22.80 -21.36
N TYR A 232 1.20 23.48 -20.22
CA TYR A 232 0.35 24.63 -19.90
C TYR A 232 0.47 25.74 -20.97
N GLN A 233 1.68 26.09 -21.37
CA GLN A 233 1.91 27.07 -22.44
C GLN A 233 1.28 26.61 -23.77
N SER A 234 1.41 25.32 -24.11
CA SER A 234 0.81 24.77 -25.33
C SER A 234 -0.72 24.81 -25.32
N ILE A 235 -1.35 24.64 -24.15
CA ILE A 235 -2.80 24.80 -23.94
C ILE A 235 -3.20 26.27 -24.10
N LEU A 236 -2.37 27.20 -23.62
CA LEU A 236 -2.63 28.63 -23.77
C LEU A 236 -2.59 29.07 -25.23
N ASP A 237 -1.60 28.58 -25.98
CA ASP A 237 -1.36 28.94 -27.37
C ASP A 237 -2.22 28.18 -28.39
N GLU A 238 -3.06 27.24 -27.94
CA GLU A 238 -3.90 26.35 -28.77
C GLU A 238 -3.10 25.44 -29.74
N ARG A 239 -1.88 25.05 -29.35
CA ARG A 239 -0.89 24.38 -30.21
C ARG A 239 -0.62 22.90 -29.89
N ILE A 240 -1.49 22.20 -29.17
CA ILE A 240 -1.15 20.83 -28.73
C ILE A 240 -1.09 19.85 -29.91
N THR A 241 0.12 19.57 -30.37
CA THR A 241 0.50 18.34 -31.08
C THR A 241 1.07 17.38 -30.03
N TYR A 242 0.53 16.17 -29.92
CA TYR A 242 0.97 15.15 -28.97
C TYR A 242 2.50 14.98 -29.01
N THR A 243 3.15 15.16 -27.85
CA THR A 243 4.56 14.80 -27.66
C THR A 243 4.58 13.61 -26.70
N GLU A 244 5.19 12.50 -27.11
CA GLU A 244 5.28 11.30 -26.27
C GLU A 244 5.82 11.65 -24.87
N PRO A 245 5.31 11.03 -23.79
CA PRO A 245 5.93 11.16 -22.50
C PRO A 245 7.33 10.57 -22.60
N VAL A 246 8.36 11.41 -22.48
CA VAL A 246 9.75 10.96 -22.35
C VAL A 246 9.82 10.13 -21.07
N THR A 247 9.82 8.82 -21.23
CA THR A 247 10.25 7.89 -20.20
C THR A 247 11.76 8.06 -20.08
N GLY A 248 12.20 8.97 -19.22
CA GLY A 248 13.55 8.90 -18.68
C GLY A 248 13.73 7.49 -18.15
N SER A 249 14.68 6.73 -18.72
CA SER A 249 15.01 5.39 -18.27
C SER A 249 15.62 5.47 -16.88
N LEU A 250 14.77 5.64 -15.86
CA LEU A 250 15.16 5.49 -14.48
C LEU A 250 15.29 3.98 -14.25
N SER A 251 16.54 3.53 -14.23
CA SER A 251 16.87 2.17 -13.82
C SER A 251 16.29 1.91 -12.41
N PRO A 252 15.96 0.64 -12.07
CA PRO A 252 15.45 0.26 -10.75
C PRO A 252 16.27 0.82 -9.57
N GLU A 253 17.59 0.93 -9.75
CA GLU A 253 18.53 1.47 -8.76
C GLU A 253 18.34 2.97 -8.48
N THR A 254 17.85 3.74 -9.46
CA THR A 254 17.67 5.19 -9.32
C THR A 254 16.40 5.54 -8.52
N LEU A 255 15.36 4.72 -8.64
CA LEU A 255 14.10 4.84 -7.88
C LEU A 255 14.30 4.44 -6.42
N GLU A 256 15.03 3.36 -6.12
CA GLU A 256 15.38 3.00 -4.74
C GLU A 256 16.20 4.10 -4.04
N LYS A 257 17.10 4.75 -4.77
CA LYS A 257 17.90 5.86 -4.24
C LYS A 257 17.06 7.11 -3.96
N SER A 258 16.11 7.43 -4.84
CA SER A 258 15.22 8.59 -4.68
C SER A 258 14.24 8.40 -3.51
N LEU A 259 13.67 7.20 -3.38
CA LEU A 259 12.78 6.84 -2.26
C LEU A 259 13.51 6.81 -0.91
N ARG A 260 14.78 6.38 -0.88
CA ARG A 260 15.62 6.49 0.34
C ARG A 260 15.89 7.93 0.76
N HIS A 261 16.03 8.88 -0.17
CA HIS A 261 16.21 10.30 0.17
C HIS A 261 14.93 10.96 0.69
N GLN A 262 13.75 10.55 0.20
CA GLN A 262 12.47 10.98 0.75
C GLN A 262 12.19 10.40 2.15
N SER A 263 12.72 9.20 2.44
CA SER A 263 12.66 8.59 3.78
C SER A 263 13.48 9.38 4.80
N ILE A 264 14.69 9.85 4.44
CA ILE A 264 15.54 10.65 5.34
C ILE A 264 14.94 12.05 5.60
N ALA A 265 14.27 12.64 4.61
CA ALA A 265 13.58 13.91 4.79
C ALA A 265 12.36 13.80 5.73
N SER A 266 11.70 12.64 5.73
CA SER A 266 10.56 12.34 6.62
C SER A 266 11.01 12.02 8.05
N GLU A 267 12.15 11.33 8.23
CA GLU A 267 12.76 11.07 9.55
C GLU A 267 13.28 12.35 10.22
N LYS A 268 13.93 13.26 9.46
CA LYS A 268 14.38 14.54 10.02
C LYS A 268 13.22 15.45 10.46
N HIS A 269 12.06 15.37 9.81
CA HIS A 269 10.89 16.16 10.19
C HIS A 269 10.22 15.65 11.48
N LEU A 270 10.37 14.36 11.80
CA LEU A 270 9.91 13.76 13.07
C LEU A 270 10.86 14.04 14.24
N GLU A 271 12.16 14.22 13.99
CA GLU A 271 13.11 14.64 15.04
C GLU A 271 13.00 16.15 15.38
N ASP A 272 12.74 17.02 14.39
CA ASP A 272 12.62 18.46 14.59
C ASP A 272 11.29 18.91 15.23
N THR A 273 10.26 18.05 15.26
CA THR A 273 8.95 18.36 15.89
C THR A 273 8.92 18.16 17.41
N GLY A 274 10.06 17.84 18.04
CA GLY A 274 10.23 18.02 19.49
C GLY A 274 9.28 17.18 20.36
N LEU A 275 8.83 16.02 19.88
CA LEU A 275 7.92 15.13 20.64
C LEU A 275 8.64 14.19 21.62
N PHE A 276 9.89 14.48 21.98
CA PHE A 276 10.57 13.88 23.14
C PHE A 276 10.82 14.95 24.21
N GLY A 277 9.76 15.27 24.95
CA GLY A 277 9.76 16.25 26.03
C GLY A 277 9.43 15.63 27.39
N ARG A 278 10.44 15.05 28.05
CA ARG A 278 10.66 15.00 29.51
C ARG A 278 9.52 14.45 30.40
N GLU A 279 9.66 13.19 30.81
CA GLU A 279 9.13 12.72 32.10
C GLU A 279 9.87 13.45 33.24
N LYS A 280 9.20 14.41 33.89
CA LYS A 280 9.63 14.95 35.18
C LYS A 280 9.26 13.96 36.27
N GLY A 281 10.28 13.54 37.01
CA GLY A 281 10.21 12.62 38.14
C GLY A 281 9.21 13.05 39.22
N ILE A 282 8.53 12.05 39.74
CA ILE A 282 7.65 12.10 40.91
C ILE A 282 8.54 12.27 42.16
N SER A 283 8.49 13.45 42.78
CA SER A 283 9.09 13.73 44.09
C SER A 283 8.17 13.25 45.22
N LYS A 284 8.71 12.44 46.13
CA LYS A 284 8.11 12.08 47.42
C LYS A 284 7.85 13.32 48.29
N PRO A 285 6.84 13.33 49.16
CA PRO A 285 6.74 14.32 50.23
C PRO A 285 7.36 13.77 51.52
N ASP A 286 8.44 14.40 52.00
CA ASP A 286 8.84 14.39 53.40
C ASP A 286 8.33 15.67 54.08
N GLY A 287 7.80 15.50 55.28
CA GLY A 287 6.97 16.49 55.97
C GLY A 287 7.69 17.69 56.56
N VAL A 288 6.90 18.66 57.00
CA VAL A 288 7.32 19.68 57.94
C VAL A 288 6.21 19.96 58.97
N VAL A 289 6.66 19.81 60.22
CA VAL A 289 6.16 20.28 61.51
C VAL A 289 5.59 21.71 61.48
N GLY A 290 4.44 21.91 62.13
CA GLY A 290 3.97 23.23 62.55
C GLY A 290 3.39 23.17 63.97
N LYS A 291 4.19 23.57 64.97
CA LYS A 291 3.73 24.00 66.29
C LYS A 291 3.18 25.43 66.19
N GLY A 292 2.11 25.74 66.90
CA GLY A 292 1.68 27.12 67.10
C GLY A 292 0.39 27.27 67.91
N GLN A 293 0.57 27.29 69.24
CA GLN A 293 -0.28 27.84 70.33
C GLN A 293 -1.68 27.26 70.57
#